data_AF-A0AAE3GIB7-F1
#
_entry.id   AF-A0AAE3GIB7-F1
#
_cell.length_a   1.000
_cell.length_b   1.000
_cell.length_c   1.000
_cell.angle_alpha   90.00
_cell.angle_beta   90.00
_cell.angle_gamma   90.00
#
_symmetry.space_group_name_H-M   'P 1'
#
loop_
_entity.id
_entity.type
_entity.pdbx_description
1 polymer ?
#
loop_
_entity_poly.entity_id
_entity_poly.type
_entity_poly.pdbx_seq_one_letter_code
_entity_poly.pdbx_strand_id
1 'polypeptide(L)'
;MTAMDLVILAQEQQPAPGLSTGGIRQWILDNLLPLLLLTVAVLLLWLGGGKGDNAGVMRRLGGVIVALAIVGLAVTNAGEGIGRWLAGLFGGG
;
A
#
# COMPACT_ATOMS: atom_id res chain seq x y z
N MET A 1 34.68 27.94 -24.94
CA MET A 1 33.53 27.67 -24.06
C MET A 1 32.75 28.96 -23.91
N THR A 2 31.68 29.07 -24.67
CA THR A 2 30.81 30.25 -24.71
C THR A 2 29.68 30.12 -23.68
N ALA A 3 29.03 31.22 -23.30
CA ALA A 3 27.91 31.18 -22.36
C ALA A 3 26.77 30.25 -22.84
N MET A 4 26.63 30.08 -24.16
CA MET A 4 25.68 29.15 -24.77
C MET A 4 26.02 27.69 -24.42
N ASP A 5 27.31 27.32 -24.42
CA ASP A 5 27.76 25.97 -24.08
C ASP A 5 27.45 25.63 -22.61
N LEU A 6 27.59 26.59 -21.69
CA LEU A 6 27.23 26.42 -20.28
C LEU A 6 25.72 26.22 -20.09
N VAL A 7 24.90 26.94 -20.85
CA VAL A 7 23.43 26.79 -20.79
C VAL A 7 22.99 25.42 -21.31
N ILE A 8 23.60 24.93 -22.39
CA ILE A 8 23.34 23.58 -22.92
C ILE A 8 23.71 22.51 -21.90
N LEU A 9 24.89 22.59 -21.28
CA LEU A 9 25.34 21.64 -20.25
C LEU A 9 24.45 21.66 -19.00
N ALA A 10 23.98 22.84 -18.59
CA ALA A 10 23.04 22.98 -17.48
C ALA A 10 21.65 22.41 -17.81
N GLN A 11 21.23 22.47 -19.08
CA GLN A 11 19.97 21.86 -19.55
C GLN A 11 20.08 20.34 -19.75
N GLU A 12 21.27 19.82 -20.07
CA GLU A 12 21.53 18.38 -20.14
C GLU A 12 21.61 17.70 -18.77
N GLN A 13 21.69 18.47 -17.69
CA GLN A 13 21.54 17.96 -16.33
C GLN A 13 20.07 17.68 -15.99
N GLN A 14 19.39 16.96 -16.90
CA GLN A 14 18.15 16.28 -16.61
C GLN A 14 18.45 15.28 -15.47
N PRO A 15 17.74 15.32 -14.33
CA PRO A 15 17.92 14.30 -13.31
C PRO A 15 17.68 12.96 -13.98
N ALA A 16 18.70 12.08 -13.98
CA ALA A 16 18.57 10.72 -14.46
C ALA A 16 17.26 10.17 -13.90
N PRO A 17 16.38 9.54 -14.73
CA PRO A 17 15.10 9.07 -14.26
C PRO A 17 15.35 8.17 -13.06
N GLY A 18 15.11 8.71 -11.86
CA GLY A 18 15.36 8.01 -10.62
C GLY A 18 14.59 6.70 -10.68
N LEU A 19 15.20 5.61 -10.22
CA LEU A 19 14.62 4.27 -10.20
C LEU A 19 13.11 4.32 -9.88
N SER A 20 12.29 4.26 -10.92
CA SER A 20 10.84 4.42 -10.81
C SER A 20 10.26 3.09 -10.36
N THR A 21 9.83 3.02 -9.10
CA THR A 21 9.13 1.86 -8.56
C THR A 21 7.64 1.85 -8.93
N GLY A 22 7.17 2.84 -9.70
CA GLY A 22 5.76 2.99 -10.07
C GLY A 22 5.21 1.79 -10.84
N GLY A 23 5.97 1.25 -11.80
CA GLY A 23 5.56 0.07 -12.57
C GLY A 23 5.42 -1.20 -11.72
N ILE A 24 6.36 -1.40 -10.79
CA ILE A 24 6.32 -2.54 -9.86
C ILE A 24 5.16 -2.38 -8.87
N ARG A 25 4.95 -1.17 -8.33
CA ARG A 25 3.81 -0.85 -7.47
C ARG A 25 2.49 -1.15 -8.17
N GLN A 26 2.31 -0.67 -9.41
CA GLN A 26 1.09 -0.88 -10.18
C GLN A 26 0.86 -2.38 -10.46
N TRP A 27 1.91 -3.11 -10.87
CA TRP A 27 1.80 -4.55 -11.09
C TRP A 27 1.37 -5.31 -9.82
N ILE A 28 1.89 -4.93 -8.65
CA ILE A 28 1.49 -5.52 -7.36
C ILE A 28 0.01 -5.25 -7.10
N LEU A 29 -0.44 -4.00 -7.27
CA LEU A 29 -1.82 -3.60 -6.99
C LEU A 29 -2.83 -4.25 -7.93
N ASP A 30 -2.47 -4.40 -9.22
CA ASP A 30 -3.38 -4.94 -10.23
C ASP A 30 -3.42 -6.47 -10.25
N ASN A 31 -2.38 -7.15 -9.76
CA ASN A 31 -2.25 -8.61 -9.88
C ASN A 31 -2.09 -9.30 -8.52
N LEU A 32 -1.00 -8.98 -7.82
CA LEU A 32 -0.60 -9.72 -6.62
C LEU A 32 -1.60 -9.51 -5.48
N LEU A 33 -2.04 -8.28 -5.27
CA LEU A 33 -2.97 -7.94 -4.20
C LEU A 33 -4.35 -8.63 -4.38
N PRO A 34 -5.00 -8.59 -5.57
CA PRO A 34 -6.20 -9.38 -5.84
C PRO A 34 -6.03 -10.89 -5.64
N LEU A 35 -4.91 -11.46 -6.08
CA LEU A 35 -4.64 -12.90 -5.92
C LEU A 35 -4.47 -13.30 -4.46
N LEU A 36 -3.80 -12.47 -3.65
CA LEU A 36 -3.64 -12.72 -2.22
C LEU A 36 -5.00 -12.67 -1.52
N LEU A 37 -5.83 -11.67 -1.86
CA LEU A 37 -7.20 -11.56 -1.37
C LEU A 37 -8.05 -12.79 -1.70
N LEU A 38 -7.97 -13.26 -2.96
CA LEU A 38 -8.66 -14.47 -3.39
C LEU A 38 -8.16 -15.70 -2.62
N THR A 39 -6.85 -15.84 -2.45
CA THR A 39 -6.23 -16.94 -1.69
C THR A 39 -6.76 -16.98 -0.27
N VAL A 40 -6.81 -15.82 0.39
CA VAL A 40 -7.35 -15.68 1.74
C VAL A 40 -8.83 -16.00 1.79
N ALA A 41 -9.62 -15.52 0.83
CA ALA A 41 -11.06 -15.83 0.75
C ALA A 41 -11.31 -17.33 0.62
N VAL A 42 -10.58 -18.02 -0.26
CA VAL A 42 -10.64 -19.48 -0.40
C VAL A 42 -10.21 -20.19 0.88
N LEU A 43 -9.15 -19.72 1.53
CA LEU A 43 -8.68 -20.27 2.81
C LEU A 43 -9.78 -20.17 3.87
N LEU A 44 -10.45 -19.02 3.96
CA LEU A 44 -11.55 -18.80 4.91
C LEU A 44 -12.77 -19.67 4.61
N LEU A 45 -13.12 -19.87 3.33
CA LEU A 45 -14.17 -20.82 2.93
C LEU A 45 -13.80 -22.25 3.33
N TRP A 46 -12.55 -22.66 3.08
CA TRP A 46 -12.05 -23.98 3.45
C TRP A 46 -12.06 -24.21 4.97
N LEU A 47 -11.72 -23.18 5.74
CA LEU A 47 -11.69 -23.22 7.20
C LEU A 47 -13.06 -23.14 7.85
N GLY A 48 -14.03 -22.46 7.21
CA GLY A 48 -15.39 -22.31 7.72
C GLY A 48 -16.36 -23.42 7.31
N GLY A 49 -16.10 -24.12 6.20
CA GLY A 49 -17.05 -25.07 5.61
C GLY A 49 -17.26 -26.39 6.38
N GLY A 50 -16.38 -26.72 7.35
CA GLY A 50 -16.36 -28.07 7.93
C GLY A 50 -17.31 -28.33 9.11
N LYS A 51 -17.56 -27.35 10.00
CA LYS A 51 -18.21 -27.63 11.31
C LYS A 51 -18.97 -26.47 11.98
N GLY A 52 -19.14 -25.30 11.35
CA GLY A 52 -19.84 -24.17 12.01
C GLY A 52 -19.07 -23.56 13.19
N ASP A 53 -17.74 -23.76 13.24
CA ASP A 53 -16.86 -23.12 14.21
C ASP A 53 -16.62 -21.64 13.84
N ASN A 54 -17.63 -20.82 14.14
CA ASN A 54 -17.60 -19.39 13.87
C ASN A 54 -16.54 -18.66 14.71
N ALA A 55 -16.15 -19.22 15.87
CA ALA A 55 -15.12 -18.63 16.73
C ALA A 55 -13.71 -18.79 16.12
N GLY A 56 -13.40 -19.99 15.62
CA GLY A 56 -12.16 -20.27 14.91
C GLY A 56 -12.03 -19.47 13.60
N VAL A 57 -13.14 -19.24 12.90
CA VAL A 57 -13.20 -18.43 11.69
C VAL A 57 -13.03 -16.94 11.99
N MET A 58 -13.72 -16.40 13.00
CA MET A 58 -13.62 -14.99 13.37
C MET A 58 -12.21 -14.59 13.82
N ARG A 59 -11.49 -15.49 14.50
CA ARG A 59 -10.09 -15.25 14.89
C ARG A 59 -9.17 -15.09 13.67
N ARG A 60 -9.46 -15.76 12.56
CA ARG A 60 -8.69 -15.69 11.31
C ARG A 60 -9.13 -14.51 10.45
N LEU A 61 -10.43 -14.26 10.35
CA LEU A 61 -11.00 -13.08 9.70
C LEU A 61 -10.49 -11.77 10.30
N GLY A 62 -10.36 -11.70 11.63
CA GLY A 62 -9.81 -10.51 12.29
C GLY A 62 -8.41 -10.15 11.77
N GLY A 63 -7.51 -11.13 11.62
CA GLY A 63 -6.17 -10.90 11.07
C GLY A 63 -6.18 -10.44 9.61
N VAL A 64 -7.09 -10.99 8.80
CA VAL A 64 -7.27 -10.61 7.39
C VAL A 64 -7.73 -9.16 7.26
N ILE A 65 -8.71 -8.74 8.06
CA ILE A 65 -9.21 -7.37 8.05
C ILE A 65 -8.12 -6.38 8.47
N VAL A 66 -7.32 -6.71 9.48
CA VAL A 66 -6.17 -5.88 9.90
C VAL A 66 -5.14 -5.74 8.79
N ALA A 67 -4.77 -6.85 8.13
CA ALA A 67 -3.83 -6.82 7.00
C ALA A 67 -4.36 -5.93 5.86
N LEU A 68 -5.67 -6.02 5.56
CA LEU A 68 -6.29 -5.20 4.52
C LEU A 68 -6.36 -3.72 4.88
N ALA A 69 -6.62 -3.39 6.14
CA ALA A 69 -6.57 -2.01 6.62
C ALA A 69 -5.18 -1.41 6.41
N ILE A 70 -4.11 -2.14 6.75
CA ILE A 70 -2.72 -1.68 6.56
C ILE A 70 -2.41 -1.44 5.09
N VAL A 71 -2.80 -2.37 4.21
CA VAL A 71 -2.60 -2.20 2.76
C VAL A 71 -3.38 -1.00 2.24
N GLY A 72 -4.64 -0.83 2.65
CA GLY A 72 -5.47 0.32 2.26
C GLY A 72 -4.85 1.66 2.67
N LEU A 73 -4.32 1.75 3.89
CA LEU A 73 -3.60 2.93 4.38
C LEU A 73 -2.34 3.24 3.56
N ALA A 74 -1.56 2.21 3.20
CA ALA A 74 -0.36 2.36 2.40
C ALA A 74 -0.68 2.78 0.95
N VAL A 75 -1.77 2.27 0.35
CA VAL A 75 -2.15 2.59 -1.03
C VAL A 75 -2.68 4.01 -1.15
N THR A 76 -3.52 4.43 -0.20
CA THR A 76 -4.21 5.73 -0.22
C THR A 76 -3.37 6.87 0.35
N ASN A 77 -2.21 6.57 0.95
CA ASN A 77 -1.41 7.53 1.71
C ASN A 77 -2.21 8.23 2.84
N ALA A 78 -3.29 7.60 3.31
CA ALA A 78 -4.17 8.14 4.37
C ALA A 78 -3.50 8.20 5.75
N GLY A 79 -2.32 7.59 5.90
CA GLY A 79 -1.57 7.56 7.15
C GLY A 79 -1.21 8.94 7.70
N GLU A 80 -0.88 9.91 6.85
CA GLU A 80 -0.60 11.28 7.30
C GLU A 80 -1.84 11.95 7.92
N GLY A 81 -2.99 11.85 7.24
CA GLY A 81 -4.24 12.44 7.70
C GLY A 81 -4.74 11.83 9.01
N ILE A 82 -4.67 10.51 9.13
CA ILE A 82 -5.04 9.78 10.36
C ILE A 82 -4.04 10.09 11.48
N GLY A 83 -2.75 10.18 11.17
CA GLY A 83 -1.71 10.55 12.13
C GLY A 83 -1.88 11.96 12.67
N ARG A 84 -2.21 12.94 11.81
CA ARG A 84 -2.52 14.31 12.22
C ARG A 84 -3.80 14.37 13.06
N TRP A 85 -4.85 13.63 12.69
CA TRP A 85 -6.07 13.55 13.49
C TRP A 85 -5.80 12.97 14.89
N LEU A 86 -5.10 11.83 14.99
CA LEU A 86 -4.71 11.21 16.25
C LEU A 86 -3.81 12.11 17.09
N ALA A 87 -2.82 12.75 16.47
CA ALA A 87 -1.96 13.71 17.15
C ALA A 87 -2.76 14.90 17.70
N GLY A 88 -3.80 15.35 16.99
CA GLY A 88 -4.73 16.37 17.45
C GLY A 88 -5.54 15.98 18.69
N LEU A 89 -5.79 14.68 18.92
CA LEU A 89 -6.49 14.19 20.11
C LEU A 89 -5.65 14.30 21.39
N PHE A 90 -4.33 14.26 21.28
CA PHE A 90 -3.40 14.34 22.42
C PHE A 90 -2.66 15.68 22.52
N GLY A 91 -2.52 16.38 21.39
CA GLY A 91 -1.76 17.63 21.28
C GLY A 91 -2.61 18.89 21.47
N GLY A 92 -3.94 18.81 21.29
CA GLY A 92 -4.85 19.94 21.46
C GLY A 92 -4.51 21.14 20.57
N GLY A 93 -4.85 21.06 19.28
CA GLY A 93 -4.97 22.22 18.37
C GLY A 93 -3.69 23.01 18.11
#